data_AF-A0A7C3LFP6-F1
#
_entry.id   AF-A0A7C3LFP6-F1
#
_cell.length_a   1.000
_cell.length_b   1.000
_cell.length_c   1.000
_cell.angle_alpha   90.00
_cell.angle_beta   90.00
_cell.angle_gamma   90.00
#
_symmetry.space_group_name_H-M   'P 1'
#
loop_
_entity.id
_entity.type
_entity.pdbx_description
1 polymer ?
#
loop_
_entity_poly.entity_id
_entity_poly.type
_entity_poly.pdbx_seq_one_letter_code
_entity_poly.pdbx_strand_id
1 'polypeptide(L)'
;MKRLIQILLVILAGIVALAIVAVVMLFSTVRRPYPDTDGTVTLPGLKDEVTIIRDDMGMPHIYANNLEDLFYAQGYVTAQDRFWQMEWWRYQGQGRVSELVGEPGIEPDKFIRTAGWNRMSQTTLDYYRDEEPEFYNIMENYAAGVNAYIGGKSPGELSINHKILQTVNEPWEIEPWTPLNTVSWGVVMSFVLADDINRELTYANLIDEFGEDAVFDLRPPYPYDSRPVIAPTDELVSEFAQSGLPEGWDTAVNWQNVNSDVIGQLPENILGAPPFVGSNNWVVSGEHTASGLPLLANDPHLAIQLPAIWYEVGLHAPGYNVVGFSFAGVPGVIIGHNDKIAWGVTNAGPDVQDLYIEKINPDNPNQYEWMGEWQDMEIIEETIKVNGGEDIVLPVRVTRHGPVISDVRDDAKDVLAVRWAAQEPSRVLQSAILLNQAQNYDEFREALRYWDVPSQNFVYADVEGNIAYQMPGLVPIRKNGSGMVPVPGWNGEYEWEGWIPYEELPALFNPEKGYIATANHAIVDEAYPNFIARDWAAGDRGQRIVDLLEEAIANGPVAQADLAAIQFDSYSLLADTYLPLLNKVDTSDPRIQEAVDILNKWNRQERREETGPVIFEIFLLKLYPAIAQD
;
A
#
# COMPACT_ATOMS: atom_id res chain seq x y z
N MET A 1 69.26 -11.67 -13.19
CA MET A 1 68.08 -12.12 -13.96
C MET A 1 67.35 -13.29 -13.31
N LYS A 2 67.91 -14.51 -13.22
CA LYS A 2 67.20 -15.69 -12.67
C LYS A 2 66.62 -15.51 -11.25
N ARG A 3 67.38 -14.92 -10.33
CA ARG A 3 66.93 -14.68 -8.94
C ARG A 3 65.78 -13.67 -8.83
N LEU A 4 65.76 -12.65 -9.68
CA LEU A 4 64.68 -11.66 -9.75
C LEU A 4 63.39 -12.29 -10.30
N ILE A 5 63.51 -13.12 -11.34
CA ILE A 5 62.38 -13.88 -11.90
C ILE A 5 61.78 -14.84 -10.86
N GLN A 6 62.61 -15.53 -10.09
CA GLN A 6 62.14 -16.41 -9.00
C GLN A 6 61.39 -15.64 -7.91
N ILE A 7 61.89 -14.47 -7.49
CA ILE A 7 61.21 -13.62 -6.50
C ILE A 7 59.87 -13.12 -7.05
N LEU A 8 59.82 -12.67 -8.31
CA LEU A 8 58.58 -12.22 -8.95
C LEU A 8 57.56 -13.36 -9.09
N LEU A 9 57.99 -14.59 -9.40
CA LEU A 9 57.11 -15.75 -9.47
C LEU A 9 56.55 -16.14 -8.10
N VAL A 10 57.33 -16.04 -7.03
CA VAL A 10 56.84 -16.30 -5.66
C VAL A 10 55.85 -15.23 -5.22
N ILE A 11 56.12 -13.95 -5.51
CA ILE A 11 55.18 -12.86 -5.23
C ILE A 11 53.88 -13.06 -6.02
N LEU A 12 53.98 -13.38 -7.32
CA LEU A 12 52.81 -13.66 -8.16
C LEU A 12 52.01 -14.85 -7.64
N ALA A 13 52.67 -15.95 -7.26
CA ALA A 13 52.01 -17.11 -6.66
C ALA A 13 51.31 -16.76 -5.34
N GLY A 14 51.92 -15.91 -4.51
CA GLY A 14 51.31 -15.39 -3.29
C GLY A 14 50.07 -14.53 -3.56
N ILE A 15 50.13 -13.63 -4.54
CA ILE A 15 48.99 -12.80 -4.97
C ILE A 15 47.86 -13.67 -5.51
N VAL A 16 48.17 -14.64 -6.36
CA VAL A 16 47.17 -15.57 -6.92
C VAL A 16 46.53 -16.41 -5.82
N ALA A 17 47.30 -16.91 -4.86
CA ALA A 17 46.76 -17.65 -3.73
C ALA A 17 45.82 -16.79 -2.87
N LEU A 18 46.21 -15.54 -2.56
CA LEU A 18 45.35 -14.59 -1.84
C LEU A 18 44.08 -14.26 -2.63
N ALA A 19 44.17 -14.06 -3.94
CA ALA A 19 43.02 -13.82 -4.81
C ALA A 19 42.05 -15.02 -4.81
N ILE A 20 42.57 -16.25 -4.89
CA ILE A 20 41.73 -17.47 -4.81
C ILE A 20 41.04 -17.56 -3.45
N VAL A 21 41.77 -17.33 -2.35
CA VAL A 21 41.18 -17.32 -1.00
C VAL A 21 40.09 -16.27 -0.88
N ALA A 22 40.32 -15.04 -1.38
CA ALA A 22 39.34 -13.98 -1.37
C ALA A 22 38.09 -14.34 -2.20
N VAL A 23 38.27 -14.93 -3.39
CA VAL A 23 37.15 -15.39 -4.24
C VAL A 23 36.35 -16.50 -3.56
N VAL A 24 37.01 -17.47 -2.93
CA VAL A 24 36.33 -18.56 -2.20
C VAL A 24 35.59 -18.02 -0.98
N MET A 25 36.19 -17.10 -0.21
CA MET A 25 35.54 -16.45 0.93
C MET A 25 34.32 -15.63 0.47
N LEU A 26 34.45 -14.85 -0.60
CA LEU A 26 33.34 -14.07 -1.15
C LEU A 26 32.22 -14.99 -1.64
N PHE A 27 32.55 -16.01 -2.44
CA PHE A 27 31.59 -16.95 -2.98
C PHE A 27 30.85 -17.72 -1.87
N SER A 28 31.57 -18.21 -0.87
CA SER A 28 30.97 -18.91 0.27
C SER A 28 30.09 -17.97 1.11
N THR A 29 30.53 -16.74 1.38
CA THR A 29 29.75 -15.76 2.16
C THR A 29 28.46 -15.36 1.44
N VAL A 30 28.52 -15.17 0.11
CA VAL A 30 27.35 -14.77 -0.69
C VAL A 30 26.35 -15.91 -0.89
N ARG A 31 26.83 -17.16 -1.00
CA ARG A 31 25.96 -18.33 -1.22
C ARG A 31 25.44 -18.98 0.05
N ARG A 32 26.07 -18.74 1.20
CA ARG A 32 25.66 -19.33 2.48
C ARG A 32 24.20 -19.03 2.87
N PRO A 33 23.62 -17.84 2.55
CA PRO A 33 22.22 -17.56 2.81
C PRO A 33 21.24 -18.13 1.76
N TYR A 34 21.72 -18.84 0.74
CA TYR A 34 20.81 -19.34 -0.30
C TYR A 34 19.90 -20.44 0.26
N PRO A 35 18.61 -20.45 -0.13
CA PRO A 35 17.67 -21.43 0.37
C PRO A 35 17.98 -22.84 -0.17
N ASP A 36 17.94 -23.83 0.72
CA ASP A 36 17.90 -25.25 0.35
C ASP A 36 16.48 -25.58 -0.16
N THR A 37 16.32 -25.61 -1.49
CA THR A 37 15.02 -25.76 -2.16
C THR A 37 14.66 -27.21 -2.48
N ASP A 38 15.55 -28.16 -2.19
CA ASP A 38 15.38 -29.58 -2.39
C ASP A 38 15.75 -30.40 -1.13
N GLY A 39 15.20 -31.61 -1.04
CA GLY A 39 15.48 -32.55 0.04
C GLY A 39 14.37 -32.64 1.08
N THR A 40 14.75 -33.10 2.28
CA THR A 40 13.83 -33.36 3.38
C THR A 40 14.41 -32.80 4.66
N VAL A 41 13.60 -32.03 5.39
CA VAL A 41 13.96 -31.49 6.70
C VAL A 41 12.94 -31.98 7.74
N THR A 42 13.41 -32.25 8.96
CA THR A 42 12.53 -32.58 10.09
C THR A 42 12.38 -31.34 10.95
N LEU A 43 11.17 -30.81 11.03
CA LEU A 43 10.86 -29.60 11.79
C LEU A 43 10.05 -29.97 13.04
N PRO A 44 10.52 -29.62 14.25
CA PRO A 44 9.73 -29.77 15.47
C PRO A 44 8.45 -28.92 15.39
N GLY A 45 7.30 -29.53 15.66
CA GLY A 45 6.01 -28.85 15.67
C GLY A 45 5.06 -29.31 14.57
N LEU A 46 5.57 -29.83 13.45
CA LEU A 46 4.73 -30.45 12.42
C LEU A 46 4.02 -31.69 12.97
N LYS A 47 2.72 -31.80 12.68
CA LYS A 47 1.89 -32.95 13.08
C LYS A 47 1.91 -34.05 12.03
N ASP A 48 1.90 -33.68 10.76
CA ASP A 48 1.92 -34.57 9.61
C ASP A 48 3.01 -34.19 8.60
N GLU A 49 3.16 -35.01 7.56
CA GLU A 49 4.05 -34.71 6.43
C GLU A 49 3.50 -33.53 5.61
N VAL A 50 4.38 -32.57 5.30
CA VAL A 50 4.12 -31.46 4.38
C VAL A 50 5.02 -31.61 3.16
N THR A 51 4.44 -31.46 1.97
CA THR A 51 5.18 -31.46 0.70
C THR A 51 5.19 -30.06 0.10
N ILE A 52 6.37 -29.57 -0.28
CA ILE A 52 6.54 -28.28 -0.96
C ILE A 52 7.01 -28.55 -2.38
N ILE A 53 6.27 -28.07 -3.37
CA ILE A 53 6.64 -28.15 -4.78
C ILE A 53 6.91 -26.73 -5.27
N ARG A 54 8.12 -26.47 -5.77
CA ARG A 54 8.43 -25.21 -6.44
C ARG A 54 8.36 -25.38 -7.94
N ASP A 55 7.68 -24.46 -8.61
CA ASP A 55 7.60 -24.45 -10.07
C ASP A 55 8.86 -23.86 -10.73
N ASP A 56 8.85 -23.72 -12.06
CA ASP A 56 9.98 -23.21 -12.84
C ASP A 56 10.33 -21.73 -12.53
N MET A 57 9.41 -20.98 -11.92
CA MET A 57 9.59 -19.59 -11.47
C MET A 57 9.98 -19.51 -9.99
N GLY A 58 9.97 -20.64 -9.28
CA GLY A 58 10.30 -20.75 -7.87
C GLY A 58 9.12 -20.59 -6.92
N MET A 59 7.89 -20.47 -7.43
CA MET A 59 6.66 -20.33 -6.64
C MET A 59 6.41 -21.60 -5.85
N PRO A 60 6.32 -21.53 -4.50
CA PRO A 60 6.01 -22.69 -3.68
C PRO A 60 4.52 -23.01 -3.64
N HIS A 61 4.19 -24.27 -3.91
CA HIS A 61 2.92 -24.91 -3.62
C HIS A 61 3.09 -25.81 -2.40
N ILE A 62 2.38 -25.48 -1.32
CA ILE A 62 2.49 -26.13 -0.02
C ILE A 62 1.29 -27.05 0.17
N TYR A 63 1.55 -28.35 0.29
CA TYR A 63 0.55 -29.39 0.50
C TYR A 63 0.66 -29.93 1.92
N ALA A 64 -0.38 -29.76 2.71
CA ALA A 64 -0.48 -30.23 4.09
C ALA A 64 -1.79 -31.00 4.33
N ASN A 65 -1.83 -31.81 5.39
CA ASN A 65 -3.04 -32.57 5.77
C ASN A 65 -3.96 -31.83 6.74
N ASN A 66 -3.53 -30.66 7.25
CA ASN A 66 -4.28 -29.82 8.17
C ASN A 66 -3.80 -28.36 8.06
N LEU A 67 -4.61 -27.40 8.54
CA LEU A 67 -4.32 -25.97 8.43
C LEU A 67 -3.15 -25.51 9.30
N GLU A 68 -2.93 -26.14 10.45
CA GLU A 68 -1.83 -25.79 11.35
C GLU A 68 -0.48 -26.03 10.70
N ASP A 69 -0.28 -27.21 10.12
CA ASP A 69 0.91 -27.55 9.35
C ASP A 69 1.02 -26.71 8.06
N LEU A 70 -0.11 -26.35 7.44
CA LEU A 70 -0.14 -25.48 6.25
C LEU A 70 0.44 -24.10 6.55
N PHE A 71 -0.06 -23.41 7.58
CA PHE A 71 0.41 -22.07 7.94
C PHE A 71 1.81 -22.11 8.56
N TYR A 72 2.14 -23.15 9.33
CA TYR A 72 3.51 -23.39 9.78
C TYR A 72 4.48 -23.51 8.59
N ALA A 73 4.15 -24.34 7.61
CA ALA A 73 5.00 -24.50 6.44
C ALA A 73 5.05 -23.24 5.59
N GLN A 74 3.95 -22.48 5.47
CA GLN A 74 3.94 -21.17 4.82
C GLN A 74 4.96 -20.23 5.48
N GLY A 75 4.94 -20.11 6.81
CA GLY A 75 5.90 -19.29 7.55
C GLY A 75 7.35 -19.71 7.32
N TYR A 76 7.63 -21.01 7.36
CA TYR A 76 8.96 -21.56 7.10
C TYR A 76 9.46 -21.24 5.69
N VAL A 77 8.63 -21.48 4.67
CA VAL A 77 8.99 -21.29 3.25
C VAL A 77 9.13 -19.81 2.91
N THR A 78 8.25 -18.96 3.42
CA THR A 78 8.37 -17.50 3.23
C THR A 78 9.65 -16.98 3.88
N ALA A 79 10.00 -17.41 5.09
CA ALA A 79 11.26 -17.03 5.73
C ALA A 79 12.47 -17.56 4.94
N GLN A 80 12.39 -18.79 4.44
CA GLN A 80 13.41 -19.35 3.57
C GLN A 80 13.71 -18.46 2.35
N ASP A 81 12.67 -17.87 1.75
CA ASP A 81 12.84 -17.05 0.55
C ASP A 81 13.14 -15.58 0.87
N ARG A 82 12.54 -15.04 1.92
CA ARG A 82 12.36 -13.58 2.12
C ARG A 82 12.71 -13.10 3.53
N PHE A 83 13.41 -13.88 4.36
CA PHE A 83 13.63 -13.50 5.77
C PHE A 83 14.22 -12.09 5.97
N TRP A 84 15.16 -11.64 5.14
CA TRP A 84 15.66 -10.26 5.24
C TRP A 84 14.59 -9.19 5.00
N GLN A 85 13.69 -9.41 4.03
CA GLN A 85 12.57 -8.51 3.76
C GLN A 85 11.64 -8.45 4.98
N MET A 86 11.35 -9.61 5.57
CA MET A 86 10.54 -9.71 6.80
C MET A 86 11.21 -9.00 7.99
N GLU A 87 12.51 -9.23 8.19
CA GLU A 87 13.33 -8.57 9.21
C GLU A 87 13.24 -7.05 9.05
N TRP A 88 13.52 -6.54 7.85
CA TRP A 88 13.46 -5.10 7.58
C TRP A 88 12.07 -4.51 7.85
N TRP A 89 11.01 -5.18 7.37
CA TRP A 89 9.63 -4.73 7.56
C TRP A 89 9.17 -4.74 9.01
N ARG A 90 9.60 -5.70 9.85
CA ARG A 90 9.24 -5.67 11.28
C ARG A 90 9.86 -4.49 12.01
N TYR A 91 11.10 -4.11 11.69
CA TYR A 91 11.78 -2.99 12.32
C TYR A 91 11.18 -1.66 11.85
N GLN A 92 10.89 -1.55 10.56
CA GLN A 92 10.21 -0.40 9.98
C GLN A 92 8.81 -0.22 10.56
N GLY A 93 7.95 -1.24 10.53
CA GLY A 93 6.57 -1.13 11.02
C GLY A 93 6.42 -0.87 12.52
N GLN A 94 7.47 -1.09 13.30
CA GLN A 94 7.48 -0.86 14.75
C GLN A 94 8.25 0.40 15.17
N GLY A 95 8.85 1.14 14.23
CA GLY A 95 9.68 2.31 14.51
C GLY A 95 10.93 1.94 15.30
N ARG A 96 11.69 0.96 14.78
CA ARG A 96 12.90 0.39 15.41
C ARG A 96 14.11 0.35 14.45
N VAL A 97 14.05 1.01 13.29
CA VAL A 97 15.11 0.98 12.27
C VAL A 97 16.47 1.41 12.82
N SER A 98 16.51 2.37 13.74
CA SER A 98 17.74 2.84 14.41
C SER A 98 18.45 1.75 15.23
N GLU A 99 17.76 0.68 15.62
CA GLU A 99 18.38 -0.51 16.24
C GLU A 99 19.28 -1.26 15.26
N LEU A 100 19.00 -1.17 13.96
CA LEU A 100 19.75 -1.82 12.89
C LEU A 100 20.86 -0.94 12.32
N VAL A 101 20.56 0.34 12.09
CA VAL A 101 21.42 1.25 11.30
C VAL A 101 22.04 2.39 12.11
N GLY A 102 21.65 2.55 13.38
CA GLY A 102 22.11 3.65 14.24
C GLY A 102 21.42 4.97 13.91
N GLU A 103 22.18 6.06 14.00
CA GLU A 103 21.72 7.44 13.84
C GLU A 103 20.79 7.69 12.62
N PRO A 104 21.05 7.15 11.41
CA PRO A 104 20.18 7.37 10.25
C PRO A 104 18.74 6.87 10.41
N GLY A 105 18.47 5.96 11.35
CA GLY A 105 17.13 5.43 11.59
C GLY A 105 16.30 6.22 12.60
N ILE A 106 16.89 7.21 13.29
CA ILE A 106 16.25 7.88 14.45
C ILE A 106 15.00 8.65 14.03
N GLU A 107 15.07 9.47 12.98
CA GLU A 107 13.96 10.35 12.60
C GLU A 107 12.74 9.57 12.08
N PRO A 108 12.88 8.55 11.20
CA PRO A 108 11.78 7.66 10.87
C PRO A 108 11.18 6.96 12.10
N ASP A 109 12.02 6.49 13.03
CA ASP A 109 11.54 5.84 14.25
C ASP A 109 10.75 6.78 15.13
N LYS A 110 11.24 8.02 15.37
CA LYS A 110 10.51 9.04 16.12
C LYS A 110 9.13 9.29 15.52
N PHE A 111 9.04 9.44 14.20
CA PHE A 111 7.75 9.62 13.53
C PHE A 111 6.81 8.44 13.77
N ILE A 112 7.28 7.22 13.54
CA ILE A 112 6.47 6.00 13.66
C ILE A 112 6.03 5.75 15.12
N ARG A 113 6.91 6.00 16.09
CA ARG A 113 6.60 5.88 17.53
C ARG A 113 5.65 6.96 18.01
N THR A 114 5.78 8.19 17.50
CA THR A 114 4.80 9.26 17.78
C THR A 114 3.44 8.92 17.20
N ALA A 115 3.36 8.60 15.90
CA ALA A 115 2.14 8.17 15.23
C ALA A 115 1.52 6.90 15.87
N GLY A 116 2.34 6.07 16.51
CA GLY A 116 1.90 4.97 17.36
C GLY A 116 1.62 3.67 16.63
N TRP A 117 2.31 3.38 15.52
CA TRP A 117 2.08 2.15 14.76
C TRP A 117 2.33 0.89 15.60
N ASN A 118 3.33 0.93 16.47
CA ASN A 118 3.61 -0.13 17.45
C ASN A 118 2.41 -0.36 18.40
N ARG A 119 1.76 0.73 18.85
CA ARG A 119 0.60 0.66 19.74
C ARG A 119 -0.65 0.17 19.00
N MET A 120 -0.90 0.65 17.79
CA MET A 120 -1.99 0.16 16.92
C MET A 120 -1.85 -1.34 16.60
N SER A 121 -0.62 -1.78 16.33
CA SER A 121 -0.30 -3.19 16.11
C SER A 121 -0.62 -4.02 17.36
N GLN A 122 -0.24 -3.52 18.54
CA GLN A 122 -0.50 -4.21 19.80
C GLN A 122 -2.00 -4.29 20.10
N THR A 123 -2.74 -3.19 19.93
CA THR A 123 -4.20 -3.17 20.06
C THR A 123 -4.89 -4.18 19.14
N THR A 124 -4.46 -4.24 17.87
CA THR A 124 -4.97 -5.22 16.90
C THR A 124 -4.63 -6.65 17.32
N LEU A 125 -3.41 -6.90 17.81
CA LEU A 125 -3.03 -8.22 18.29
C LEU A 125 -3.84 -8.66 19.51
N ASP A 126 -4.06 -7.76 20.45
CA ASP A 126 -4.84 -8.01 21.66
C ASP A 126 -6.30 -8.37 21.29
N TYR A 127 -6.90 -7.67 20.32
CA TYR A 127 -8.20 -8.04 19.76
C TYR A 127 -8.22 -9.48 19.23
N TYR A 128 -7.26 -9.88 18.39
CA TYR A 128 -7.22 -11.26 17.89
C TYR A 128 -7.05 -12.28 19.01
N ARG A 129 -6.19 -11.98 20.00
CA ARG A 129 -5.97 -12.89 21.13
C ARG A 129 -7.23 -13.10 21.96
N ASP A 130 -7.96 -12.02 22.21
CA ASP A 130 -9.02 -12.00 23.21
C ASP A 130 -10.40 -12.30 22.60
N GLU A 131 -10.68 -11.82 21.37
CA GLU A 131 -11.98 -11.94 20.70
C GLU A 131 -11.98 -12.96 19.55
N GLU A 132 -10.85 -13.17 18.87
CA GLU A 132 -10.77 -13.97 17.63
C GLU A 132 -9.61 -15.01 17.65
N PRO A 133 -9.56 -15.90 18.66
CA PRO A 133 -8.40 -16.75 18.95
C PRO A 133 -8.06 -17.75 17.83
N GLU A 134 -9.01 -18.07 16.95
CA GLU A 134 -8.76 -18.90 15.76
C GLU A 134 -7.74 -18.23 14.82
N PHE A 135 -7.96 -16.96 14.49
CA PHE A 135 -7.07 -16.19 13.62
C PHE A 135 -5.75 -15.83 14.32
N TYR A 136 -5.78 -15.64 15.64
CA TYR A 136 -4.55 -15.54 16.44
C TYR A 136 -3.68 -16.80 16.30
N ASN A 137 -4.28 -17.99 16.40
CA ASN A 137 -3.56 -19.25 16.26
C ASN A 137 -2.97 -19.46 14.85
N ILE A 138 -3.61 -18.94 13.80
CA ILE A 138 -3.03 -18.94 12.45
C ILE A 138 -1.72 -18.15 12.42
N MET A 139 -1.68 -16.98 13.04
CA MET A 139 -0.45 -16.19 13.15
C MET A 139 0.62 -16.87 14.00
N GLU A 140 0.25 -17.53 15.10
CA GLU A 140 1.17 -18.30 15.92
C GLU A 140 1.78 -19.47 15.14
N ASN A 141 0.98 -20.21 14.36
CA ASN A 141 1.46 -21.31 13.52
C ASN A 141 2.44 -20.79 12.46
N TYR A 142 2.09 -19.70 11.77
CA TYR A 142 2.98 -19.04 10.81
C TYR A 142 4.29 -18.59 11.48
N ALA A 143 4.21 -17.94 12.64
CA ALA A 143 5.37 -17.50 13.40
C ALA A 143 6.26 -18.67 13.85
N ALA A 144 5.66 -19.78 14.29
CA ALA A 144 6.40 -21.00 14.65
C ALA A 144 7.18 -21.56 13.46
N GLY A 145 6.61 -21.53 12.25
CA GLY A 145 7.29 -21.89 11.01
C GLY A 145 8.48 -20.99 10.69
N VAL A 146 8.29 -19.68 10.78
CA VAL A 146 9.37 -18.69 10.61
C VAL A 146 10.49 -18.95 11.62
N ASN A 147 10.14 -19.18 12.89
CA ASN A 147 11.11 -19.44 13.96
C ASN A 147 11.86 -20.77 13.79
N ALA A 148 11.21 -21.77 13.21
CA ALA A 148 11.88 -23.02 12.83
C ALA A 148 12.93 -22.80 11.73
N TYR A 149 12.71 -21.86 10.81
CA TYR A 149 13.71 -21.48 9.81
C TYR A 149 14.89 -20.70 10.43
N ILE A 150 14.61 -19.80 11.38
CA ILE A 150 15.63 -18.99 12.08
C ILE A 150 16.49 -19.86 13.00
N GLY A 151 15.88 -20.85 13.66
CA GLY A 151 16.48 -21.67 14.71
C GLY A 151 17.83 -22.29 14.31
N GLY A 152 18.86 -22.02 15.09
CA GLY A 152 20.19 -22.61 14.93
C GLY A 152 21.06 -21.99 13.83
N LYS A 153 20.59 -20.95 13.13
CA LYS A 153 21.37 -20.22 12.13
C LYS A 153 22.04 -18.99 12.71
N SER A 154 23.26 -18.71 12.26
CA SER A 154 23.91 -17.44 12.51
C SER A 154 23.31 -16.33 11.63
N PRO A 155 23.46 -15.04 12.01
CA PRO A 155 22.93 -13.92 11.21
C PRO A 155 23.38 -13.95 9.74
N GLY A 156 24.65 -14.30 9.48
CA GLY A 156 25.19 -14.44 8.13
C GLY A 156 24.71 -15.67 7.34
N GLU A 157 24.05 -16.63 7.99
CA GLU A 157 23.31 -17.71 7.32
C GLU A 157 21.88 -17.31 6.98
N LEU A 158 21.34 -16.28 7.63
CA LEU A 158 19.99 -15.78 7.41
C LEU A 158 19.93 -14.71 6.33
N SER A 159 20.95 -13.85 6.24
CA SER A 159 21.11 -12.92 5.12
C SER A 159 22.52 -12.35 5.04
N ILE A 160 22.96 -12.02 3.83
CA ILE A 160 24.17 -11.23 3.63
C ILE A 160 24.05 -9.82 4.25
N ASN A 161 22.84 -9.25 4.28
CA ASN A 161 22.60 -7.92 4.85
C ASN A 161 22.87 -7.90 6.36
N HIS A 162 22.45 -8.94 7.09
CA HIS A 162 22.83 -9.13 8.50
C HIS A 162 24.35 -9.13 8.66
N LYS A 163 25.05 -9.87 7.81
CA LYS A 163 26.52 -9.96 7.88
C LYS A 163 27.20 -8.62 7.64
N ILE A 164 26.71 -7.84 6.68
CA ILE A 164 27.26 -6.51 6.36
C ILE A 164 26.99 -5.54 7.50
N LEU A 165 25.74 -5.44 7.96
CA LEU A 165 25.35 -4.50 9.02
C LEU A 165 26.08 -4.81 10.33
N GLN A 166 26.17 -6.08 10.75
CA GLN A 166 26.93 -6.46 11.94
C GLN A 166 28.45 -6.27 11.82
N THR A 167 28.96 -5.91 10.64
CA THR A 167 30.38 -5.55 10.46
C THR A 167 30.62 -4.05 10.66
N VAL A 168 29.61 -3.21 10.42
CA VAL A 168 29.69 -1.74 10.54
C VAL A 168 28.99 -1.19 11.77
N ASN A 169 28.09 -1.98 12.36
CA ASN A 169 27.28 -1.64 13.53
C ASN A 169 27.54 -2.64 14.66
N GLU A 170 27.12 -2.30 15.88
CA GLU A 170 27.17 -3.23 17.01
C GLU A 170 26.27 -4.45 16.71
N PRO A 171 26.77 -5.69 16.89
CA PRO A 171 25.98 -6.88 16.62
C PRO A 171 24.72 -6.94 17.48
N TRP A 172 23.58 -7.25 16.85
CA TRP A 172 22.31 -7.48 17.53
C TRP A 172 21.87 -8.95 17.44
N GLU A 173 20.99 -9.35 18.34
CA GLU A 173 20.36 -10.66 18.34
C GLU A 173 19.14 -10.65 17.41
N ILE A 174 19.01 -11.66 16.56
CA ILE A 174 17.83 -11.83 15.71
C ILE A 174 16.71 -12.35 16.59
N GLU A 175 15.72 -11.50 16.85
CA GLU A 175 14.55 -11.85 17.65
C GLU A 175 13.67 -12.89 16.95
N PRO A 176 12.98 -13.77 17.70
CA PRO A 176 11.93 -14.62 17.14
C PRO A 176 10.84 -13.78 16.45
N TRP A 177 10.27 -14.32 15.37
CA TRP A 177 9.05 -13.80 14.78
C TRP A 177 7.87 -14.06 15.72
N THR A 178 6.99 -13.08 15.84
CA THR A 178 5.77 -13.14 16.65
C THR A 178 4.57 -12.66 15.84
N PRO A 179 3.32 -13.02 16.21
CA PRO A 179 2.13 -12.49 15.56
C PRO A 179 2.07 -10.95 15.48
N LEU A 180 2.67 -10.24 16.44
CA LEU A 180 2.79 -8.79 16.40
C LEU A 180 3.42 -8.30 15.10
N ASN A 181 4.47 -9.00 14.63
CA ASN A 181 5.19 -8.62 13.41
C ASN A 181 4.32 -8.78 12.16
N THR A 182 3.37 -9.71 12.17
CA THR A 182 2.40 -9.92 11.10
C THR A 182 1.37 -8.79 11.06
N VAL A 183 0.73 -8.47 12.20
CA VAL A 183 -0.29 -7.40 12.23
C VAL A 183 0.32 -6.01 12.02
N SER A 184 1.59 -5.80 12.39
CA SER A 184 2.28 -4.54 12.12
C SER A 184 2.34 -4.19 10.63
N TRP A 185 2.46 -5.18 9.75
CA TRP A 185 2.48 -4.91 8.31
C TRP A 185 1.14 -4.36 7.80
N GLY A 186 0.01 -4.76 8.41
CA GLY A 186 -1.30 -4.19 8.11
C GLY A 186 -1.38 -2.69 8.41
N VAL A 187 -0.77 -2.24 9.51
CA VAL A 187 -0.68 -0.80 9.85
C VAL A 187 0.18 -0.05 8.84
N VAL A 188 1.34 -0.61 8.45
CA VAL A 188 2.21 -0.01 7.43
C VAL A 188 1.45 0.16 6.11
N MET A 189 0.82 -0.91 5.61
CA MET A 189 0.06 -0.85 4.37
C MET A 189 -1.11 0.13 4.45
N SER A 190 -1.75 0.24 5.61
CA SER A 190 -2.84 1.19 5.83
C SER A 190 -2.35 2.64 5.73
N PHE A 191 -1.15 2.94 6.23
CA PHE A 191 -0.59 4.30 6.15
C PHE A 191 -0.19 4.66 4.72
N VAL A 192 0.47 3.72 4.03
CA VAL A 192 0.96 3.91 2.65
C VAL A 192 -0.16 4.18 1.66
N LEU A 193 -1.33 3.56 1.88
CA LEU A 193 -2.43 3.57 0.91
C LEU A 193 -3.49 4.65 1.17
N ALA A 194 -3.40 5.37 2.30
CA ALA A 194 -4.25 6.51 2.62
C ALA A 194 -3.71 7.83 2.02
N ASP A 195 -2.47 8.20 2.36
CA ASP A 195 -1.77 9.43 1.93
C ASP A 195 -2.52 10.77 2.23
N ASP A 196 -3.60 10.72 3.01
CA ASP A 196 -4.47 11.86 3.30
C ASP A 196 -3.71 12.95 4.08
N ILE A 197 -2.88 12.59 5.07
CA ILE A 197 -2.08 13.56 5.85
C ILE A 197 -1.19 14.43 4.95
N ASN A 198 -0.49 13.83 3.99
CA ASN A 198 0.36 14.57 3.06
C ASN A 198 -0.46 15.48 2.17
N ARG A 199 -1.64 15.00 1.75
CA ARG A 199 -2.57 15.75 0.92
C ARG A 199 -3.10 16.96 1.69
N GLU A 200 -3.59 16.79 2.91
CA GLU A 200 -4.10 17.88 3.75
C GLU A 200 -3.06 18.98 3.98
N LEU A 201 -1.84 18.60 4.33
CA LEU A 201 -0.72 19.54 4.49
C LEU A 201 -0.39 20.25 3.17
N THR A 202 -0.40 19.52 2.06
CA THR A 202 -0.13 20.11 0.74
C THR A 202 -1.21 21.12 0.36
N TYR A 203 -2.49 20.80 0.54
CA TYR A 203 -3.59 21.73 0.27
C TYR A 203 -3.49 22.96 1.18
N ALA A 204 -3.22 22.79 2.48
CA ALA A 204 -3.05 23.90 3.40
C ALA A 204 -1.93 24.86 2.95
N ASN A 205 -0.76 24.32 2.60
CA ASN A 205 0.38 25.10 2.10
C ASN A 205 0.05 25.82 0.77
N LEU A 206 -0.63 25.14 -0.16
CA LEU A 206 -1.00 25.74 -1.45
C LEU A 206 -2.05 26.84 -1.26
N ILE A 207 -3.02 26.65 -0.35
CA ILE A 207 -4.07 27.64 -0.07
C ILE A 207 -3.47 28.87 0.61
N ASP A 208 -2.52 28.70 1.53
CA ASP A 208 -1.79 29.82 2.16
C ASP A 208 -1.00 30.64 1.13
N GLU A 209 -0.30 29.98 0.20
CA GLU A 209 0.52 30.65 -0.81
C GLU A 209 -0.30 31.29 -1.95
N PHE A 210 -1.29 30.57 -2.50
CA PHE A 210 -1.99 30.97 -3.73
C PHE A 210 -3.44 31.43 -3.51
N GLY A 211 -4.02 31.16 -2.34
CA GLY A 211 -5.43 31.35 -2.07
C GLY A 211 -6.31 30.18 -2.54
N GLU A 212 -7.44 30.00 -1.86
CA GLU A 212 -8.37 28.87 -2.06
C GLU A 212 -8.85 28.72 -3.50
N ASP A 213 -9.34 29.81 -4.10
CA ASP A 213 -9.86 29.83 -5.47
C ASP A 213 -8.81 29.31 -6.48
N ALA A 214 -7.55 29.77 -6.36
CA ALA A 214 -6.47 29.38 -7.27
C ALA A 214 -6.09 27.90 -7.11
N VAL A 215 -6.09 27.38 -5.89
CA VAL A 215 -5.78 25.96 -5.64
C VAL A 215 -6.86 25.06 -6.23
N PHE A 216 -8.14 25.42 -6.08
CA PHE A 216 -9.22 24.63 -6.65
C PHE A 216 -9.33 24.76 -8.17
N ASP A 217 -8.90 25.88 -8.76
CA ASP A 217 -8.71 25.99 -10.21
C ASP A 217 -7.55 25.10 -10.72
N LEU A 218 -6.44 25.01 -9.97
CA LEU A 218 -5.28 24.18 -10.31
C LEU A 218 -5.49 22.68 -10.04
N ARG A 219 -6.37 22.34 -9.11
CA ARG A 219 -6.72 20.96 -8.72
C ARG A 219 -8.24 20.75 -8.85
N PRO A 220 -8.75 20.72 -10.10
CA PRO A 220 -10.18 20.54 -10.34
C PRO A 220 -10.64 19.18 -9.81
N PRO A 221 -11.94 19.04 -9.48
CA PRO A 221 -12.51 17.74 -9.12
C PRO A 221 -12.41 16.76 -10.29
N TYR A 222 -12.65 15.49 -9.99
CA TYR A 222 -12.72 14.45 -11.01
C TYR A 222 -13.73 14.82 -12.11
N PRO A 223 -13.39 14.64 -13.40
CA PRO A 223 -14.23 15.11 -14.49
C PRO A 223 -15.36 14.12 -14.81
N TYR A 224 -16.35 14.03 -13.91
CA TYR A 224 -17.49 13.09 -13.97
C TYR A 224 -18.25 13.10 -15.32
N ASP A 225 -18.29 14.24 -16.01
CA ASP A 225 -18.95 14.37 -17.33
C ASP A 225 -18.24 13.63 -18.48
N SER A 226 -16.97 13.25 -18.30
CA SER A 226 -16.10 12.77 -19.40
C SER A 226 -15.26 11.55 -19.06
N ARG A 227 -15.33 11.07 -17.81
CA ARG A 227 -14.60 9.91 -17.31
C ARG A 227 -15.55 8.99 -16.56
N PRO A 228 -15.32 7.66 -16.59
CA PRO A 228 -16.26 6.72 -16.01
C PRO A 228 -16.19 6.74 -14.48
N VAL A 229 -17.22 6.24 -13.81
CA VAL A 229 -17.14 5.83 -12.40
C VAL A 229 -17.22 4.30 -12.32
N ILE A 230 -16.64 3.71 -11.28
CA ILE A 230 -16.59 2.25 -11.13
C ILE A 230 -17.99 1.66 -10.93
N ALA A 231 -18.74 2.27 -10.01
CA ALA A 231 -20.03 1.81 -9.50
C ALA A 231 -21.02 2.98 -9.42
N PRO A 232 -21.71 3.29 -10.54
CA PRO A 232 -22.74 4.33 -10.59
C PRO A 232 -23.82 4.09 -9.53
N THR A 233 -24.34 5.16 -8.93
CA THR A 233 -25.26 5.11 -7.78
C THR A 233 -26.55 4.35 -8.10
N ASP A 234 -27.03 4.43 -9.35
CA ASP A 234 -28.24 3.75 -9.82
C ASP A 234 -28.05 2.25 -10.14
N GLU A 235 -26.80 1.78 -10.20
CA GLU A 235 -26.43 0.36 -10.38
C GLU A 235 -26.12 -0.34 -9.04
N LEU A 236 -26.01 0.40 -7.92
CA LEU A 236 -25.63 -0.16 -6.63
C LEU A 236 -26.69 -1.11 -6.06
N VAL A 237 -26.24 -2.20 -5.44
CA VAL A 237 -27.12 -3.10 -4.66
C VAL A 237 -27.35 -2.59 -3.22
N SER A 238 -26.69 -1.50 -2.84
CA SER A 238 -26.73 -0.91 -1.50
C SER A 238 -28.03 -0.13 -1.27
N GLU A 239 -28.58 -0.23 -0.06
CA GLU A 239 -29.73 0.58 0.38
C GLU A 239 -29.25 1.67 1.33
N PHE A 240 -29.55 2.93 1.05
CA PHE A 240 -29.08 4.07 1.84
C PHE A 240 -30.10 4.53 2.86
N ALA A 241 -29.69 4.70 4.12
CA ALA A 241 -30.54 5.29 5.14
C ALA A 241 -30.58 6.84 5.07
N GLN A 242 -29.54 7.47 4.52
CA GLN A 242 -29.40 8.92 4.43
C GLN A 242 -29.86 9.50 3.08
N SER A 243 -30.33 10.75 3.11
CA SER A 243 -30.86 11.45 1.93
C SER A 243 -29.80 12.24 1.12
N GLY A 244 -28.50 12.03 1.40
CA GLY A 244 -27.39 12.74 0.77
C GLY A 244 -26.65 13.70 1.71
N LEU A 245 -25.47 14.14 1.27
CA LEU A 245 -24.63 15.11 1.99
C LEU A 245 -25.29 16.50 2.04
N PRO A 246 -25.18 17.25 3.14
CA PRO A 246 -25.74 18.61 3.25
C PRO A 246 -25.16 19.58 2.20
N GLU A 247 -25.93 20.55 1.71
CA GLU A 247 -25.41 21.57 0.78
C GLU A 247 -24.24 22.35 1.42
N GLY A 248 -23.11 22.43 0.70
CA GLY A 248 -21.90 23.13 1.14
C GLY A 248 -21.03 22.39 2.16
N TRP A 249 -21.30 21.10 2.42
CA TRP A 249 -20.56 20.27 3.39
C TRP A 249 -19.02 20.26 3.18
N ASP A 250 -18.56 20.42 1.93
CA ASP A 250 -17.16 20.40 1.51
C ASP A 250 -16.46 21.76 1.55
N THR A 251 -17.23 22.85 1.45
CA THR A 251 -16.77 24.26 1.54
C THR A 251 -16.92 24.87 2.94
N ALA A 252 -17.38 24.07 3.91
CA ALA A 252 -17.78 24.57 5.22
C ALA A 252 -16.62 24.97 6.14
N VAL A 253 -15.37 24.65 5.76
CA VAL A 253 -14.21 25.10 6.53
C VAL A 253 -13.85 26.51 6.07
N ASN A 254 -14.05 27.49 6.95
CA ASN A 254 -13.66 28.87 6.68
C ASN A 254 -12.16 29.09 6.92
N TRP A 255 -11.35 28.89 5.88
CA TRP A 255 -9.88 29.01 5.95
C TRP A 255 -9.39 30.36 6.43
N GLN A 256 -10.11 31.46 6.16
CA GLN A 256 -9.71 32.79 6.63
C GLN A 256 -9.68 32.91 8.17
N ASN A 257 -10.36 31.98 8.88
CA ASN A 257 -10.36 31.89 10.34
C ASN A 257 -9.46 30.78 10.88
N VAL A 258 -8.96 29.88 10.03
CA VAL A 258 -7.92 28.92 10.38
C VAL A 258 -6.58 29.63 10.15
N ASN A 259 -6.23 30.53 11.08
CA ASN A 259 -4.96 31.24 11.09
C ASN A 259 -3.83 30.28 11.50
N SER A 260 -3.53 29.33 10.63
CA SER A 260 -2.59 28.25 10.91
C SER A 260 -1.42 28.36 9.94
N ASP A 261 -0.24 28.63 10.49
CA ASP A 261 1.04 28.57 9.82
C ASP A 261 1.42 27.08 9.59
N VAL A 262 0.53 26.30 8.97
CA VAL A 262 0.71 24.87 8.74
C VAL A 262 1.73 24.70 7.63
N ILE A 263 3.00 24.73 8.01
CA ILE A 263 4.13 24.55 7.11
C ILE A 263 4.72 23.16 7.30
N GLY A 264 4.92 22.47 6.18
CA GLY A 264 5.90 21.39 6.07
C GLY A 264 5.39 20.06 5.48
N GLN A 265 6.32 19.15 5.24
CA GLN A 265 6.08 17.82 4.65
C GLN A 265 6.36 16.73 5.69
N LEU A 266 5.68 15.57 5.59
CA LEU A 266 6.13 14.39 6.33
C LEU A 266 7.55 14.01 5.87
N PRO A 267 8.34 13.29 6.69
CA PRO A 267 9.63 12.77 6.25
C PRO A 267 9.47 12.04 4.91
N GLU A 268 10.14 12.50 3.85
CA GLU A 268 10.10 11.81 2.57
C GLU A 268 10.70 10.41 2.74
N ASN A 269 10.17 9.42 2.00
CA ASN A 269 10.74 8.08 1.92
C ASN A 269 10.80 7.31 3.26
N ILE A 270 9.79 7.43 4.15
CA ILE A 270 9.65 6.56 5.35
C ILE A 270 9.82 5.07 4.97
N LEU A 271 9.40 4.69 3.74
CA LEU A 271 9.59 3.35 3.18
C LEU A 271 10.64 3.22 2.06
N GLY A 272 11.37 4.28 1.70
CA GLY A 272 12.37 4.23 0.63
C GLY A 272 11.81 4.10 -0.80
N ALA A 273 10.51 4.36 -1.02
CA ALA A 273 9.82 4.17 -2.29
C ALA A 273 9.20 5.49 -2.80
N PRO A 274 9.30 5.78 -4.12
CA PRO A 274 8.73 6.99 -4.70
C PRO A 274 7.19 7.01 -4.63
N PRO A 275 6.57 8.21 -4.58
CA PRO A 275 5.21 8.39 -4.06
C PRO A 275 4.08 8.17 -5.07
N PHE A 276 4.27 7.38 -6.15
CA PHE A 276 3.13 7.08 -7.04
C PHE A 276 3.05 5.62 -7.46
N VAL A 277 1.91 5.04 -7.09
CA VAL A 277 1.59 3.62 -7.11
C VAL A 277 0.12 3.52 -7.47
N GLY A 278 -0.18 2.96 -8.64
CA GLY A 278 -1.54 2.75 -9.14
C GLY A 278 -1.95 1.30 -9.01
N SER A 279 -3.10 0.94 -9.54
CA SER A 279 -3.45 -0.45 -9.85
C SER A 279 -4.54 -0.45 -10.91
N ASN A 280 -4.65 -1.55 -11.65
CA ASN A 280 -5.81 -1.86 -12.46
C ASN A 280 -6.40 -3.21 -12.03
N ASN A 281 -7.71 -3.36 -12.15
CA ASN A 281 -8.31 -4.67 -12.29
C ASN A 281 -9.59 -4.57 -13.11
N TRP A 282 -10.01 -5.68 -13.69
CA TRP A 282 -11.29 -5.77 -14.36
C TRP A 282 -11.77 -7.20 -14.43
N VAL A 283 -13.08 -7.34 -14.55
CA VAL A 283 -13.75 -8.63 -14.68
C VAL A 283 -14.81 -8.54 -15.77
N VAL A 284 -14.88 -9.57 -16.61
CA VAL A 284 -15.83 -9.71 -17.71
C VAL A 284 -16.71 -10.93 -17.45
N SER A 285 -18.02 -10.74 -17.55
CA SER A 285 -19.04 -11.79 -17.37
C SER A 285 -18.86 -12.94 -18.35
N GLY A 286 -19.21 -14.15 -17.91
CA GLY A 286 -19.20 -15.35 -18.74
C GLY A 286 -19.99 -15.18 -20.05
N GLU A 287 -21.04 -14.35 -20.04
CA GLU A 287 -21.87 -14.04 -21.21
C GLU A 287 -21.10 -13.44 -22.40
N HIS A 288 -20.00 -12.73 -22.13
CA HIS A 288 -19.16 -12.11 -23.15
C HIS A 288 -17.88 -12.89 -23.46
N THR A 289 -17.62 -14.00 -22.77
CA THR A 289 -16.33 -14.71 -22.87
C THR A 289 -16.42 -15.92 -23.79
N ALA A 290 -15.29 -16.28 -24.42
CA ALA A 290 -15.18 -17.48 -25.24
C ALA A 290 -15.38 -18.79 -24.45
N SER A 291 -15.07 -18.78 -23.14
CA SER A 291 -15.23 -19.92 -22.23
C SER A 291 -16.64 -20.09 -21.70
N GLY A 292 -17.49 -19.05 -21.74
CA GLY A 292 -18.76 -19.01 -21.00
C GLY A 292 -18.57 -18.85 -19.49
N LEU A 293 -17.34 -18.62 -19.02
CA LEU A 293 -16.97 -18.41 -17.62
C LEU A 293 -16.29 -17.05 -17.48
N PRO A 294 -16.51 -16.32 -16.37
CA PRO A 294 -15.94 -15.00 -16.19
C PRO A 294 -14.41 -14.99 -16.31
N LEU A 295 -13.88 -13.88 -16.81
CA LEU A 295 -12.44 -13.64 -16.89
C LEU A 295 -12.09 -12.42 -16.03
N LEU A 296 -11.11 -12.58 -15.12
CA LEU A 296 -10.64 -11.54 -14.21
C LEU A 296 -9.15 -11.28 -14.46
N ALA A 297 -8.78 -10.01 -14.59
CA ALA A 297 -7.39 -9.56 -14.59
C ALA A 297 -7.14 -8.65 -13.39
N ASN A 298 -6.02 -8.86 -12.70
CA ASN A 298 -5.58 -8.03 -11.59
C ASN A 298 -4.13 -7.59 -11.79
N ASP A 299 -3.86 -6.30 -11.68
CA ASP A 299 -2.60 -5.66 -12.08
C ASP A 299 -2.23 -4.54 -11.09
N PRO A 300 -1.72 -4.89 -9.89
CA PRO A 300 -1.37 -3.92 -8.85
C PRO A 300 -0.01 -3.26 -9.14
N HIS A 301 0.07 -1.92 -9.11
CA HIS A 301 1.29 -1.15 -9.44
C HIS A 301 1.94 -0.53 -8.21
N LEU A 302 2.49 -1.36 -7.32
CA LEU A 302 3.28 -0.91 -6.18
C LEU A 302 4.72 -0.55 -6.60
N ALA A 303 5.45 0.15 -5.72
CA ALA A 303 6.81 0.58 -6.02
C ALA A 303 7.73 -0.59 -6.38
N ILE A 304 8.54 -0.41 -7.44
CA ILE A 304 9.50 -1.43 -7.88
C ILE A 304 10.62 -1.55 -6.83
N GLN A 305 10.69 -2.72 -6.20
CA GLN A 305 11.68 -3.03 -5.17
C GLN A 305 12.22 -4.45 -5.33
N LEU A 306 13.39 -4.72 -4.74
CA LEU A 306 14.01 -6.04 -4.69
C LEU A 306 14.36 -6.39 -3.24
N PRO A 307 13.78 -7.45 -2.66
CA PRO A 307 12.78 -8.36 -3.25
C PRO A 307 11.43 -7.68 -3.55
N ALA A 308 10.67 -8.21 -4.52
CA ALA A 308 9.34 -7.68 -4.85
C ALA A 308 8.40 -7.73 -3.65
N ILE A 309 7.45 -6.78 -3.57
CA ILE A 309 6.52 -6.67 -2.44
C ILE A 309 5.59 -7.88 -2.33
N TRP A 310 5.09 -8.38 -3.47
CA TRP A 310 4.24 -9.54 -3.53
C TRP A 310 5.05 -10.84 -3.47
N TYR A 311 4.50 -11.82 -2.75
CA TYR A 311 5.03 -13.16 -2.64
C TYR A 311 4.00 -14.17 -3.15
N GLU A 312 4.31 -14.84 -4.26
CA GLU A 312 3.44 -15.85 -4.85
C GLU A 312 3.48 -17.15 -4.03
N VAL A 313 2.31 -17.71 -3.72
CA VAL A 313 2.20 -18.98 -2.99
C VAL A 313 0.92 -19.73 -3.35
N GLY A 314 1.00 -21.07 -3.41
CA GLY A 314 -0.14 -21.96 -3.42
C GLY A 314 -0.29 -22.68 -2.08
N LEU A 315 -1.47 -22.66 -1.49
CA LEU A 315 -1.77 -23.25 -0.18
C LEU A 315 -2.85 -24.32 -0.34
N HIS A 316 -2.50 -25.57 -0.02
CA HIS A 316 -3.31 -26.75 -0.28
C HIS A 316 -3.46 -27.63 0.97
N ALA A 317 -4.68 -27.73 1.49
CA ALA A 317 -5.09 -28.64 2.56
C ALA A 317 -6.58 -29.01 2.40
N PRO A 318 -7.10 -30.02 3.12
CA PRO A 318 -8.52 -30.34 3.09
C PRO A 318 -9.39 -29.11 3.45
N GLY A 319 -10.23 -28.66 2.52
CA GLY A 319 -11.09 -27.49 2.69
C GLY A 319 -10.39 -26.14 2.47
N TYR A 320 -9.14 -26.12 2.01
CA TYR A 320 -8.38 -24.89 1.77
C TYR A 320 -7.47 -25.06 0.54
N ASN A 321 -7.85 -24.46 -0.58
CA ASN A 321 -7.13 -24.60 -1.83
C ASN A 321 -7.09 -23.27 -2.56
N VAL A 322 -6.03 -22.48 -2.33
CA VAL A 322 -5.92 -21.10 -2.82
C VAL A 322 -4.55 -20.86 -3.42
N VAL A 323 -4.51 -20.07 -4.49
CA VAL A 323 -3.28 -19.70 -5.20
C VAL A 323 -3.32 -18.21 -5.48
N GLY A 324 -2.22 -17.51 -5.21
CA GLY A 324 -2.11 -16.10 -5.52
C GLY A 324 -0.94 -15.41 -4.83
N PHE A 325 -1.13 -14.14 -4.50
CA PHE A 325 -0.13 -13.26 -3.92
C PHE A 325 -0.42 -12.99 -2.44
N SER A 326 0.62 -13.11 -1.63
CA SER A 326 0.66 -12.74 -0.21
C SER A 326 1.73 -11.66 0.03
N PHE A 327 1.87 -11.22 1.27
CA PHE A 327 3.01 -10.43 1.73
C PHE A 327 3.97 -11.28 2.56
N ALA A 328 5.28 -11.03 2.43
CA ALA A 328 6.26 -11.69 3.27
C ALA A 328 6.02 -11.34 4.75
N GLY A 329 5.64 -12.33 5.56
CA GLY A 329 5.29 -12.11 6.97
C GLY A 329 3.79 -12.12 7.26
N VAL A 330 2.94 -12.38 6.27
CA VAL A 330 1.47 -12.47 6.44
C VAL A 330 0.97 -13.86 6.01
N PRO A 331 0.21 -14.59 6.84
CA PRO A 331 -0.36 -15.88 6.46
C PRO A 331 -1.53 -15.72 5.48
N GLY A 332 -1.78 -16.74 4.67
CA GLY A 332 -2.82 -16.75 3.64
C GLY A 332 -2.44 -16.00 2.36
N VAL A 333 -3.42 -15.81 1.49
CA VAL A 333 -3.33 -15.11 0.19
C VAL A 333 -4.19 -13.85 0.24
N ILE A 334 -3.67 -12.72 -0.24
CA ILE A 334 -4.37 -11.43 -0.26
C ILE A 334 -5.11 -11.21 -1.58
N ILE A 335 -4.49 -11.61 -2.69
CA ILE A 335 -5.04 -11.49 -4.04
C ILE A 335 -4.89 -12.85 -4.71
N GLY A 336 -5.96 -13.41 -5.28
CA GLY A 336 -5.83 -14.70 -5.94
C GLY A 336 -7.15 -15.34 -6.29
N HIS A 337 -7.13 -16.66 -6.31
CA HIS A 337 -8.31 -17.47 -6.56
C HIS A 337 -8.23 -18.79 -5.80
N ASN A 338 -9.39 -19.39 -5.57
CA ASN A 338 -9.53 -20.76 -5.12
C ASN A 338 -10.26 -21.59 -6.19
N ASP A 339 -10.80 -22.75 -5.82
CA ASP A 339 -11.54 -23.64 -6.73
C ASP A 339 -12.86 -23.06 -7.25
N LYS A 340 -13.38 -22.00 -6.62
CA LYS A 340 -14.73 -21.48 -6.84
C LYS A 340 -14.76 -20.02 -7.25
N ILE A 341 -13.91 -19.20 -6.65
CA ILE A 341 -13.94 -17.75 -6.83
C ILE A 341 -12.54 -17.22 -7.13
N ALA A 342 -12.48 -16.07 -7.79
CA ALA A 342 -11.29 -15.27 -7.99
C ALA A 342 -11.57 -13.83 -7.56
N TRP A 343 -10.56 -13.15 -7.02
CA TRP A 343 -10.67 -11.74 -6.64
C TRP A 343 -9.41 -10.96 -6.97
N GLY A 344 -9.61 -9.70 -7.32
CA GLY A 344 -8.56 -8.71 -7.56
C GLY A 344 -8.80 -7.46 -6.72
N VAL A 345 -7.76 -6.67 -6.49
CA VAL A 345 -7.84 -5.42 -5.73
C VAL A 345 -7.12 -4.28 -6.46
N THR A 346 -7.68 -3.07 -6.33
CA THR A 346 -6.97 -1.81 -6.58
C THR A 346 -7.15 -0.90 -5.38
N ASN A 347 -6.26 0.06 -5.16
CA ASN A 347 -6.46 1.02 -4.07
C ASN A 347 -7.75 1.83 -4.27
N ALA A 348 -8.55 1.97 -3.22
CA ALA A 348 -9.78 2.77 -3.24
C ALA A 348 -9.51 4.26 -2.97
N GLY A 349 -8.41 4.59 -2.28
CA GLY A 349 -8.05 5.97 -1.93
C GLY A 349 -9.13 6.71 -1.13
N PRO A 350 -9.82 6.09 -0.15
CA PRO A 350 -10.76 6.82 0.68
C PRO A 350 -10.02 7.82 1.57
N ASP A 351 -10.71 8.89 1.94
CA ASP A 351 -10.25 9.83 2.94
C ASP A 351 -10.53 9.29 4.35
N VAL A 352 -9.48 8.80 5.02
CA VAL A 352 -9.55 8.07 6.30
C VAL A 352 -8.58 8.58 7.37
N GLN A 353 -7.95 9.73 7.13
CA GLN A 353 -7.09 10.42 8.11
C GLN A 353 -7.43 11.91 8.11
N ASP A 354 -7.61 12.48 9.30
CA ASP A 354 -7.81 13.93 9.47
C ASP A 354 -6.75 14.51 10.41
N LEU A 355 -6.26 15.70 10.09
CA LEU A 355 -5.43 16.49 10.99
C LEU A 355 -6.29 17.49 11.76
N TYR A 356 -6.13 17.48 13.08
CA TYR A 356 -6.74 18.46 13.98
C TYR A 356 -5.69 19.44 14.49
N ILE A 357 -5.95 20.73 14.32
CA ILE A 357 -5.17 21.81 14.89
C ILE A 357 -5.59 21.99 16.35
N GLU A 358 -4.69 21.67 17.26
CA GLU A 358 -4.92 21.73 18.70
C GLU A 358 -4.55 23.11 19.26
N LYS A 359 -5.50 23.72 19.97
CA LYS A 359 -5.25 25.01 20.62
C LYS A 359 -4.62 24.77 21.98
N ILE A 360 -3.33 25.07 22.10
CA ILE A 360 -2.54 24.82 23.31
C ILE A 360 -2.79 25.87 24.40
N ASN A 361 -2.82 25.42 25.65
CA ASN A 361 -2.87 26.32 26.79
C ASN A 361 -1.57 27.15 26.89
N PRO A 362 -1.63 28.49 26.82
CA PRO A 362 -0.44 29.34 26.90
C PRO A 362 0.32 29.25 28.24
N ASP A 363 -0.36 28.82 29.31
CA ASP A 363 0.21 28.66 30.65
C ASP A 363 0.70 27.22 30.92
N ASN A 364 0.29 26.23 30.11
CA ASN A 364 0.69 24.83 30.26
C ASN A 364 0.72 24.10 28.89
N PRO A 365 1.90 23.87 28.30
CA PRO A 365 1.99 23.27 26.96
C PRO A 365 1.53 21.81 26.88
N ASN A 366 1.29 21.15 28.02
CA ASN A 366 0.72 19.79 28.06
C ASN A 366 -0.81 19.79 28.17
N GLN A 367 -1.46 20.94 27.93
CA GLN A 367 -2.90 21.07 27.88
C GLN A 367 -3.37 21.66 26.54
N TYR A 368 -4.56 21.23 26.11
CA TYR A 368 -5.23 21.72 24.91
C TYR A 368 -6.68 22.12 25.23
N GLU A 369 -7.25 23.03 24.46
CA GLU A 369 -8.64 23.48 24.62
C GLU A 369 -9.59 22.47 23.97
N TRP A 370 -10.61 22.07 24.71
CA TRP A 370 -11.74 21.32 24.20
C TRP A 370 -13.03 21.93 24.73
N MET A 371 -13.90 22.40 23.83
CA MET A 371 -15.22 22.96 24.16
C MET A 371 -15.16 24.08 25.22
N GLY A 372 -14.11 24.90 25.18
CA GLY A 372 -13.88 26.01 26.12
C GLY A 372 -13.18 25.62 27.43
N GLU A 373 -12.75 24.37 27.59
CA GLU A 373 -12.04 23.88 28.78
C GLU A 373 -10.63 23.38 28.45
N TRP A 374 -9.65 23.65 29.32
CA TRP A 374 -8.31 23.10 29.19
C TRP A 374 -8.28 21.64 29.68
N GLN A 375 -7.84 20.71 28.84
CA GLN A 375 -7.70 19.30 29.17
C GLN A 375 -6.22 18.89 29.11
N ASP A 376 -5.80 18.03 30.04
CA ASP A 376 -4.47 17.43 30.02
C ASP A 376 -4.33 16.48 28.82
N MET A 377 -3.20 16.56 28.13
CA MET A 377 -2.79 15.54 27.17
C MET A 377 -2.30 14.30 27.92
N GLU A 378 -2.53 13.13 27.33
CA GLU A 378 -1.82 11.93 27.75
C GLU A 378 -0.36 12.02 27.27
N ILE A 379 0.59 11.63 28.13
CA ILE A 379 2.02 11.59 27.80
C ILE A 379 2.47 10.14 27.91
N ILE A 380 2.86 9.57 26.77
CA ILE A 380 3.38 8.21 26.66
C ILE A 380 4.89 8.31 26.48
N GLU A 381 5.67 7.76 27.41
CA GLU A 381 7.11 7.68 27.25
C GLU A 381 7.49 6.49 26.35
N GLU A 382 7.99 6.80 25.16
CA GLU A 382 8.56 5.82 24.23
C GLU A 382 10.09 5.80 24.37
N THR A 383 10.71 4.63 24.19
CA THR A 383 12.18 4.49 24.17
C THR A 383 12.62 4.02 22.80
N ILE A 384 13.44 4.82 22.13
CA ILE A 384 14.08 4.50 20.86
C ILE A 384 15.50 4.04 21.14
N LYS A 385 15.80 2.79 20.80
CA LYS A 385 17.13 2.21 20.96
C LYS A 385 17.97 2.50 19.73
N VAL A 386 19.18 3.00 19.92
CA VAL A 386 20.07 3.41 18.82
C VAL A 386 21.32 2.54 18.80
N ASN A 387 21.58 1.87 17.68
CA ASN A 387 22.79 1.09 17.52
C ASN A 387 24.05 1.97 17.63
N GLY A 388 24.97 1.62 18.54
CA GLY A 388 26.21 2.38 18.78
C GLY A 388 26.00 3.76 19.43
N GLY A 389 24.80 4.05 19.94
CA GLY A 389 24.43 5.31 20.58
C GLY A 389 23.73 5.12 21.93
N GLU A 390 23.30 6.23 22.53
CA GLU A 390 22.44 6.20 23.72
C GLU A 390 20.96 6.06 23.32
N ASP A 391 20.18 5.39 24.17
CA ASP A 391 18.73 5.32 24.02
C ASP A 391 18.11 6.73 24.10
N ILE A 392 17.13 7.01 23.24
CA ILE A 392 16.38 8.26 23.22
C ILE A 392 15.03 8.03 23.90
N VAL A 393 14.76 8.79 24.95
CA VAL A 393 13.42 8.86 25.56
C VAL A 393 12.61 9.91 24.82
N LEU A 394 11.51 9.48 24.20
CA LEU A 394 10.62 10.30 23.41
C LEU A 394 9.27 10.44 24.14
N PRO A 395 8.91 11.63 24.65
CA PRO A 395 7.58 11.87 25.19
C PRO A 395 6.60 12.07 24.02
N VAL A 396 5.66 11.15 23.86
CA VAL A 396 4.59 11.24 22.87
C VAL A 396 3.35 11.84 23.54
N ARG A 397 2.92 13.01 23.05
CA ARG A 397 1.67 13.64 23.51
C ARG A 397 0.49 13.12 22.69
N VAL A 398 -0.61 12.82 23.37
CA VAL A 398 -1.84 12.30 22.77
C VAL A 398 -3.03 13.13 23.26
N THR A 399 -3.83 13.62 22.32
CA THR A 399 -5.11 14.29 22.58
C THR A 399 -6.27 13.34 22.33
N ARG A 400 -7.51 13.82 22.47
CA ARG A 400 -8.70 13.04 22.11
C ARG A 400 -8.75 12.67 20.61
N HIS A 401 -8.16 13.49 19.74
CA HIS A 401 -8.17 13.25 18.30
C HIS A 401 -7.05 12.29 17.89
N GLY A 402 -5.98 12.20 18.68
CA GLY A 402 -4.92 11.20 18.52
C GLY A 402 -3.53 11.74 18.88
N PRO A 403 -2.46 11.06 18.45
CA PRO A 403 -1.10 11.50 18.74
C PRO A 403 -0.77 12.81 18.02
N VAL A 404 0.01 13.64 18.71
CA VAL A 404 0.50 14.92 18.20
C VAL A 404 1.72 14.68 17.31
N ILE A 405 1.52 14.58 16.00
CA ILE A 405 2.58 14.24 15.04
C ILE A 405 3.49 15.42 14.70
N SER A 406 3.09 16.65 15.03
CA SER A 406 3.92 17.86 14.87
C SER A 406 5.12 17.88 15.84
N ASP A 407 5.11 17.11 16.91
CA ASP A 407 6.16 17.15 17.95
C ASP A 407 7.53 16.62 17.49
N VAL A 408 7.50 15.84 16.42
CA VAL A 408 8.69 15.24 15.80
C VAL A 408 9.04 15.95 14.49
N ARG A 409 8.60 17.20 14.35
CA ARG A 409 8.82 18.05 13.19
C ARG A 409 9.37 19.39 13.64
N ASP A 410 10.55 19.73 13.14
CA ASP A 410 11.21 21.01 13.45
C ASP A 410 10.55 22.21 12.74
N ASP A 411 9.74 21.95 11.71
CA ASP A 411 9.12 22.97 10.85
C ASP A 411 7.66 23.29 11.20
N ALA A 412 7.03 22.48 12.04
CA ALA A 412 5.63 22.66 12.42
C ALA A 412 5.45 23.87 13.35
N LYS A 413 4.60 24.82 12.95
CA LYS A 413 4.24 25.98 13.80
C LYS A 413 2.99 25.74 14.64
N ASP A 414 2.08 24.91 14.13
CA ASP A 414 0.86 24.48 14.81
C ASP A 414 1.02 23.10 15.43
N VAL A 415 0.21 22.84 16.47
CA VAL A 415 0.15 21.52 17.10
C VAL A 415 -0.89 20.68 16.37
N LEU A 416 -0.44 19.64 15.67
CA LEU A 416 -1.26 18.80 14.82
C LEU A 416 -1.43 17.41 15.43
N ALA A 417 -2.66 17.07 15.81
CA ALA A 417 -3.06 15.72 16.19
C ALA A 417 -3.64 14.98 14.98
N VAL A 418 -3.36 13.68 14.85
CA VAL A 418 -3.90 12.87 13.75
C VAL A 418 -4.98 11.91 14.25
N ARG A 419 -6.16 11.99 13.65
CA ARG A 419 -7.18 10.94 13.76
C ARG A 419 -7.09 10.04 12.54
N TRP A 420 -7.03 8.73 12.74
CA TRP A 420 -6.85 7.77 11.65
C TRP A 420 -7.63 6.49 11.91
N ALA A 421 -8.31 5.97 10.89
CA ALA A 421 -9.07 4.73 10.98
C ALA A 421 -8.27 3.51 11.46
N ALA A 422 -6.97 3.42 11.18
CA ALA A 422 -6.14 2.31 11.68
C ALA A 422 -5.81 2.39 13.18
N GLN A 423 -6.31 3.41 13.90
CA GLN A 423 -6.31 3.42 15.37
C GLN A 423 -7.32 2.42 15.95
N GLU A 424 -8.32 2.02 15.18
CA GLU A 424 -9.22 0.93 15.54
C GLU A 424 -8.53 -0.44 15.35
N PRO A 425 -8.83 -1.46 16.18
CA PRO A 425 -8.32 -2.81 15.97
C PRO A 425 -8.73 -3.34 14.58
N SER A 426 -7.75 -3.76 13.76
CA SER A 426 -8.03 -4.18 12.38
C SER A 426 -8.32 -5.68 12.26
N ARG A 427 -9.45 -6.02 11.64
CA ARG A 427 -9.90 -7.40 11.36
C ARG A 427 -9.47 -7.90 9.98
N VAL A 428 -8.57 -7.19 9.30
CA VAL A 428 -8.18 -7.47 7.91
C VAL A 428 -7.59 -8.88 7.69
N LEU A 429 -6.89 -9.45 8.70
CA LEU A 429 -6.39 -10.82 8.58
C LEU A 429 -7.54 -11.84 8.59
N GLN A 430 -8.53 -11.65 9.48
CA GLN A 430 -9.75 -12.46 9.48
C GLN A 430 -10.42 -12.41 8.11
N SER A 431 -10.57 -11.20 7.54
CA SER A 431 -11.11 -11.02 6.19
C SER A 431 -10.33 -11.81 5.13
N ALA A 432 -9.00 -11.68 5.09
CA ALA A 432 -8.17 -12.37 4.11
C ALA A 432 -8.27 -13.90 4.20
N ILE A 433 -8.28 -14.47 5.41
CA ILE A 433 -8.41 -15.90 5.62
C ILE A 433 -9.81 -16.41 5.21
N LEU A 434 -10.87 -15.68 5.58
CA LEU A 434 -12.24 -16.02 5.16
C LEU A 434 -12.39 -15.95 3.64
N LEU A 435 -11.78 -14.95 3.01
CA LEU A 435 -11.79 -14.77 1.55
C LEU A 435 -11.10 -15.94 0.83
N ASN A 436 -10.02 -16.49 1.38
CA ASN A 436 -9.36 -17.68 0.83
C ASN A 436 -10.27 -18.91 0.81
N GLN A 437 -11.21 -18.99 1.77
CA GLN A 437 -12.15 -20.10 1.94
C GLN A 437 -13.49 -19.87 1.23
N ALA A 438 -13.84 -18.62 0.89
CA ALA A 438 -15.14 -18.27 0.35
C ALA A 438 -15.47 -19.06 -0.93
N GLN A 439 -16.70 -19.54 -1.03
CA GLN A 439 -17.17 -20.42 -2.10
C GLN A 439 -18.10 -19.74 -3.10
N ASN A 440 -18.60 -18.55 -2.79
CA ASN A 440 -19.62 -17.83 -3.55
C ASN A 440 -19.64 -16.34 -3.18
N TYR A 441 -20.53 -15.57 -3.82
CA TYR A 441 -20.64 -14.12 -3.65
C TYR A 441 -21.04 -13.71 -2.22
N ASP A 442 -21.95 -14.46 -1.58
CA ASP A 442 -22.41 -14.14 -0.23
C ASP A 442 -21.27 -14.31 0.78
N GLU A 443 -20.51 -15.40 0.68
CA GLU A 443 -19.33 -15.64 1.51
C GLU A 443 -18.19 -14.65 1.20
N PHE A 444 -18.05 -14.23 -0.06
CA PHE A 444 -17.13 -13.16 -0.46
C PHE A 444 -17.49 -11.83 0.23
N ARG A 445 -18.76 -11.43 0.21
CA ARG A 445 -19.22 -10.21 0.91
C ARG A 445 -19.04 -10.33 2.41
N GLU A 446 -19.42 -11.46 2.99
CA GLU A 446 -19.27 -11.65 4.43
C GLU A 446 -17.80 -11.63 4.87
N ALA A 447 -16.88 -12.21 4.08
CA ALA A 447 -15.46 -12.08 4.34
C ALA A 447 -15.01 -10.60 4.32
N LEU A 448 -15.46 -9.81 3.34
CA LEU A 448 -15.10 -8.40 3.20
C LEU A 448 -15.73 -7.47 4.25
N ARG A 449 -16.72 -7.92 5.03
CA ARG A 449 -17.24 -7.18 6.19
C ARG A 449 -16.17 -6.93 7.26
N TYR A 450 -15.15 -7.77 7.30
CA TYR A 450 -14.02 -7.69 8.23
C TYR A 450 -12.81 -6.96 7.63
N TRP A 451 -12.91 -6.45 6.40
CA TRP A 451 -11.82 -5.71 5.76
C TRP A 451 -11.88 -4.24 6.18
N ASP A 452 -11.29 -3.92 7.33
CA ASP A 452 -11.40 -2.59 7.94
C ASP A 452 -10.49 -1.55 7.27
N VAL A 453 -9.20 -1.82 7.15
CA VAL A 453 -8.18 -0.93 6.57
C VAL A 453 -7.03 -1.74 5.96
N PRO A 454 -6.37 -1.25 4.89
CA PRO A 454 -6.78 -0.12 4.04
C PRO A 454 -7.92 -0.52 3.10
N SER A 455 -8.87 0.37 2.85
CA SER A 455 -9.97 0.11 1.90
C SER A 455 -9.44 -0.13 0.50
N GLN A 456 -9.99 -1.14 -0.17
CA GLN A 456 -9.62 -1.51 -1.54
C GLN A 456 -10.87 -1.65 -2.41
N ASN A 457 -10.71 -1.50 -3.71
CA ASN A 457 -11.71 -1.84 -4.72
C ASN A 457 -11.55 -3.32 -5.06
N PHE A 458 -12.42 -4.18 -4.54
CA PHE A 458 -12.42 -5.61 -4.89
C PHE A 458 -13.29 -5.86 -6.12
N VAL A 459 -12.75 -6.61 -7.07
CA VAL A 459 -13.55 -7.27 -8.12
C VAL A 459 -13.58 -8.77 -7.87
N TYR A 460 -14.67 -9.41 -8.26
CA TYR A 460 -14.97 -10.81 -8.00
C TYR A 460 -15.43 -11.51 -9.27
N ALA A 461 -15.06 -12.77 -9.41
CA ALA A 461 -15.55 -13.71 -10.42
C ALA A 461 -15.79 -15.09 -9.79
N ASP A 462 -16.79 -15.84 -10.25
CA ASP A 462 -16.96 -17.24 -9.86
C ASP A 462 -17.28 -18.20 -10.99
N VAL A 463 -17.20 -19.49 -10.66
CA VAL A 463 -17.48 -20.61 -11.55
C VAL A 463 -18.97 -20.75 -11.90
N GLU A 464 -19.88 -20.01 -11.26
CA GLU A 464 -21.30 -19.98 -11.58
C GLU A 464 -21.65 -18.91 -12.63
N GLY A 465 -20.69 -18.07 -13.00
CA GLY A 465 -20.87 -17.04 -14.03
C GLY A 465 -21.00 -15.63 -13.47
N ASN A 466 -20.93 -15.45 -12.14
CA ASN A 466 -21.17 -14.14 -11.53
C ASN A 466 -19.92 -13.27 -11.55
N ILE A 467 -20.15 -11.96 -11.65
CA ILE A 467 -19.15 -10.92 -11.45
C ILE A 467 -19.67 -9.92 -10.42
N ALA A 468 -18.78 -9.37 -9.61
CA ALA A 468 -19.17 -8.41 -8.59
C ALA A 468 -18.07 -7.41 -8.26
N TYR A 469 -18.45 -6.36 -7.55
CA TYR A 469 -17.57 -5.37 -6.98
C TYR A 469 -17.97 -5.05 -5.55
N GLN A 470 -16.98 -4.79 -4.69
CA GLN A 470 -17.16 -4.28 -3.34
C GLN A 470 -16.01 -3.35 -2.98
N MET A 471 -16.33 -2.18 -2.41
CA MET A 471 -15.39 -1.41 -1.62
C MET A 471 -15.69 -1.63 -0.13
N PRO A 472 -14.89 -2.41 0.62
CA PRO A 472 -15.01 -2.46 2.07
C PRO A 472 -14.06 -1.46 2.74
N GLY A 473 -14.35 -1.11 3.98
CA GLY A 473 -13.44 -0.36 4.84
C GLY A 473 -14.12 0.55 5.84
N LEU A 474 -13.33 1.09 6.77
CA LEU A 474 -13.75 2.09 7.74
C LEU A 474 -13.60 3.49 7.13
N VAL A 475 -14.70 4.03 6.59
CA VAL A 475 -14.76 5.40 6.05
C VAL A 475 -15.54 6.28 7.01
N PRO A 476 -14.95 7.36 7.56
CA PRO A 476 -15.57 8.13 8.63
C PRO A 476 -16.74 8.99 8.14
N ILE A 477 -17.78 9.08 8.96
CA ILE A 477 -18.84 10.09 8.82
C ILE A 477 -18.43 11.30 9.65
N ARG A 478 -18.23 12.44 8.98
CA ARG A 478 -17.82 13.70 9.61
C ARG A 478 -19.05 14.58 9.86
N LYS A 479 -19.08 15.28 10.99
CA LYS A 479 -20.09 16.34 11.23
C LYS A 479 -20.01 17.47 10.21
N ASN A 480 -18.80 17.79 9.80
CA ASN A 480 -18.49 18.87 8.87
C ASN A 480 -17.10 18.67 8.25
N GLY A 481 -16.84 19.32 7.12
CA GLY A 481 -15.56 19.27 6.43
C GLY A 481 -15.35 18.00 5.60
N SER A 482 -14.33 18.06 4.75
CA SER A 482 -14.08 17.11 3.67
C SER A 482 -12.73 16.41 3.73
N GLY A 483 -12.02 16.50 4.87
CA GLY A 483 -10.68 15.91 5.09
C GLY A 483 -9.64 16.32 4.03
N MET A 484 -9.81 17.51 3.45
CA MET A 484 -8.88 18.03 2.45
C MET A 484 -7.71 18.81 3.07
N VAL A 485 -7.77 19.11 4.37
CA VAL A 485 -7.03 20.19 5.01
C VAL A 485 -7.25 20.12 6.53
N PRO A 486 -6.28 20.52 7.36
CA PRO A 486 -6.40 20.41 8.80
C PRO A 486 -7.53 21.26 9.39
N VAL A 487 -8.26 20.73 10.35
CA VAL A 487 -9.45 21.36 10.95
C VAL A 487 -9.24 21.77 12.41
N PRO A 488 -9.96 22.79 12.92
CA PRO A 488 -9.96 23.13 14.35
C PRO A 488 -10.33 21.97 15.28
N GLY A 489 -9.48 21.67 16.27
CA GLY A 489 -9.72 20.64 17.29
C GLY A 489 -10.46 21.11 18.55
N TRP A 490 -10.68 22.41 18.75
CA TRP A 490 -11.16 22.92 20.05
C TRP A 490 -12.67 23.12 20.16
N ASN A 491 -13.44 23.02 19.08
CA ASN A 491 -14.87 23.40 19.05
C ASN A 491 -15.85 22.25 18.73
N GLY A 492 -15.34 21.05 18.40
CA GLY A 492 -16.15 19.86 18.12
C GLY A 492 -17.01 19.92 16.85
N GLU A 493 -16.76 20.88 15.95
CA GLU A 493 -17.50 21.04 14.68
C GLU A 493 -17.13 19.97 13.65
N TYR A 494 -15.92 19.39 13.74
CA TYR A 494 -15.34 18.48 12.75
C TYR A 494 -15.16 17.05 13.28
N GLU A 495 -15.88 16.67 14.33
CA GLU A 495 -15.79 15.33 14.91
C GLU A 495 -16.30 14.25 13.95
N TRP A 496 -15.71 13.06 14.07
CA TRP A 496 -16.26 11.85 13.46
C TRP A 496 -17.45 11.35 14.31
N GLU A 497 -18.57 11.04 13.66
CA GLU A 497 -19.78 10.50 14.30
C GLU A 497 -19.87 8.97 14.22
N GLY A 498 -18.99 8.35 13.44
CA GLY A 498 -18.93 6.92 13.22
C GLY A 498 -18.36 6.58 11.85
N TRP A 499 -18.77 5.44 11.32
CA TRP A 499 -18.34 4.92 10.02
C TRP A 499 -19.54 4.78 9.09
N ILE A 500 -19.33 4.90 7.78
CA ILE A 500 -20.33 4.48 6.79
C ILE A 500 -20.67 3.01 7.07
N PRO A 501 -21.96 2.63 7.23
CA PRO A 501 -22.34 1.24 7.41
C PRO A 501 -21.88 0.38 6.23
N TYR A 502 -21.44 -0.85 6.51
CA TYR A 502 -20.94 -1.77 5.46
C TYR A 502 -21.96 -1.99 4.33
N GLU A 503 -23.25 -2.06 4.68
CA GLU A 503 -24.37 -2.23 3.74
C GLU A 503 -24.56 -1.03 2.81
N GLU A 504 -24.08 0.16 3.21
CA GLU A 504 -24.14 1.38 2.40
C GLU A 504 -22.90 1.56 1.54
N LEU A 505 -21.80 0.86 1.79
CA LEU A 505 -20.59 0.97 0.97
C LEU A 505 -20.83 0.48 -0.47
N PRO A 506 -20.14 1.05 -1.48
CA PRO A 506 -20.38 0.73 -2.88
C PRO A 506 -20.19 -0.76 -3.19
N ALA A 507 -21.23 -1.37 -3.78
CA ALA A 507 -21.23 -2.76 -4.22
C ALA A 507 -22.05 -2.94 -5.50
N LEU A 508 -21.55 -3.79 -6.40
CA LEU A 508 -22.24 -4.21 -7.63
C LEU A 508 -22.36 -5.74 -7.64
N PHE A 509 -23.42 -6.25 -8.28
CA PHE A 509 -23.57 -7.68 -8.57
C PHE A 509 -24.20 -7.87 -9.95
N ASN A 510 -23.48 -8.52 -10.86
CA ASN A 510 -23.90 -8.77 -12.25
C ASN A 510 -24.53 -7.55 -12.96
N PRO A 511 -23.78 -6.43 -13.10
CA PRO A 511 -24.31 -5.24 -13.79
C PRO A 511 -24.63 -5.55 -15.27
N GLU A 512 -25.63 -4.85 -15.84
CA GLU A 512 -26.15 -5.12 -17.19
C GLU A 512 -25.09 -5.03 -18.29
N LYS A 513 -24.10 -4.14 -18.12
CA LYS A 513 -22.97 -3.98 -19.06
C LYS A 513 -22.07 -5.23 -19.15
N GLY A 514 -22.16 -6.16 -18.20
CA GLY A 514 -21.44 -7.43 -18.23
C GLY A 514 -19.94 -7.33 -17.97
N TYR A 515 -19.44 -6.19 -17.50
CA TYR A 515 -18.05 -6.02 -17.07
C TYR A 515 -17.95 -5.01 -15.91
N ILE A 516 -16.85 -5.07 -15.17
CA ILE A 516 -16.46 -4.07 -14.15
C ILE A 516 -14.97 -3.77 -14.34
N ALA A 517 -14.58 -2.51 -14.26
CA ALA A 517 -13.18 -2.10 -14.37
C ALA A 517 -12.85 -1.04 -13.33
N THR A 518 -11.68 -1.17 -12.70
CA THR A 518 -11.17 -0.20 -11.74
C THR A 518 -9.74 0.18 -12.09
N ALA A 519 -9.42 1.46 -11.91
CA ALA A 519 -8.09 2.01 -12.17
C ALA A 519 -7.79 3.19 -11.23
N ASN A 520 -8.20 3.07 -9.96
CA ASN A 520 -8.17 4.13 -8.93
C ASN A 520 -8.93 5.42 -9.30
N HIS A 521 -9.74 5.38 -10.35
CA HIS A 521 -10.63 6.48 -10.71
C HIS A 521 -11.86 6.49 -9.80
N ALA A 522 -12.69 7.53 -9.89
CA ALA A 522 -13.82 7.74 -8.98
C ALA A 522 -14.70 6.48 -8.85
N ILE A 523 -14.98 6.11 -7.61
CA ILE A 523 -15.74 4.89 -7.31
C ILE A 523 -17.21 5.09 -7.66
N VAL A 524 -17.79 6.20 -7.22
CA VAL A 524 -19.20 6.54 -7.34
C VAL A 524 -19.37 7.89 -8.02
N ASP A 525 -20.56 8.17 -8.51
CA ASP A 525 -20.93 9.49 -9.03
C ASP A 525 -21.34 10.46 -7.90
N GLU A 526 -21.59 11.73 -8.27
CA GLU A 526 -21.98 12.79 -7.35
C GLU A 526 -23.36 12.58 -6.69
N ALA A 527 -24.17 11.62 -7.16
CA ALA A 527 -25.46 11.30 -6.55
C ALA A 527 -25.33 10.37 -5.32
N TYR A 528 -24.15 9.78 -5.11
CA TYR A 528 -23.91 8.90 -3.97
C TYR A 528 -23.95 9.67 -2.64
N PRO A 529 -24.68 9.18 -1.62
CA PRO A 529 -25.08 10.02 -0.48
C PRO A 529 -24.01 10.15 0.61
N ASN A 530 -22.92 9.40 0.55
CA ASN A 530 -21.87 9.41 1.56
C ASN A 530 -20.54 9.90 0.96
N PHE A 531 -19.73 10.62 1.72
CA PHE A 531 -18.42 11.05 1.24
C PHE A 531 -17.39 9.92 1.38
N ILE A 532 -16.71 9.57 0.28
CA ILE A 532 -15.62 8.57 0.29
C ILE A 532 -14.26 9.25 0.13
N ALA A 533 -14.10 10.03 -0.93
CA ALA A 533 -12.92 10.82 -1.22
C ALA A 533 -13.26 11.89 -2.26
N ARG A 534 -12.37 12.88 -2.38
CA ARG A 534 -12.41 13.90 -3.44
C ARG A 534 -11.34 13.66 -4.51
N ASP A 535 -10.13 13.32 -4.08
CA ASP A 535 -8.98 13.14 -4.95
C ASP A 535 -8.93 11.71 -5.50
N TRP A 536 -9.25 11.59 -6.78
CA TRP A 536 -9.21 10.33 -7.52
C TRP A 536 -8.07 10.36 -8.54
N ALA A 537 -7.67 9.20 -9.06
CA ALA A 537 -6.89 9.19 -10.30
C ALA A 537 -7.72 9.84 -11.42
N ALA A 538 -7.07 10.52 -12.36
CA ALA A 538 -7.71 11.36 -13.40
C ALA A 538 -8.71 10.65 -14.35
N GLY A 539 -8.87 9.33 -14.24
CA GLY A 539 -9.85 8.56 -15.01
C GLY A 539 -9.37 8.10 -16.37
N ASP A 540 -8.25 8.62 -16.88
CA ASP A 540 -7.73 8.24 -18.21
C ASP A 540 -7.48 6.73 -18.34
N ARG A 541 -6.79 6.12 -17.37
CA ARG A 541 -6.58 4.65 -17.38
C ARG A 541 -7.89 3.88 -17.33
N GLY A 542 -8.84 4.34 -16.50
CA GLY A 542 -10.17 3.74 -16.39
C GLY A 542 -10.92 3.79 -17.70
N GLN A 543 -10.98 4.97 -18.34
CA GLN A 543 -11.59 5.16 -19.64
C GLN A 543 -10.94 4.26 -20.69
N ARG A 544 -9.60 4.18 -20.72
CA ARG A 544 -8.90 3.36 -21.71
C ARG A 544 -9.19 1.87 -21.57
N ILE A 545 -9.28 1.37 -20.34
CA ILE A 545 -9.68 -0.03 -20.06
C ILE A 545 -11.12 -0.27 -20.53
N VAL A 546 -12.05 0.64 -20.20
CA VAL A 546 -13.45 0.57 -20.62
C VAL A 546 -13.56 0.53 -22.15
N ASP A 547 -12.90 1.45 -22.85
CA ASP A 547 -12.92 1.51 -24.32
C ASP A 547 -12.48 0.19 -24.96
N LEU A 548 -11.40 -0.41 -24.43
CA LEU A 548 -10.84 -1.65 -24.96
C LEU A 548 -11.69 -2.88 -24.61
N LEU A 549 -12.31 -2.90 -23.43
CA LEU A 549 -13.26 -3.96 -23.06
C LEU A 549 -14.50 -3.92 -23.96
N GLU A 550 -15.08 -2.75 -24.15
CA GLU A 550 -16.25 -2.58 -25.01
C GLU A 550 -15.92 -2.90 -26.48
N GLU A 551 -14.74 -2.49 -26.96
CA GLU A 551 -14.25 -2.88 -28.29
C GLU A 551 -14.10 -4.40 -28.40
N ALA A 552 -13.49 -5.06 -27.42
CA ALA A 552 -13.31 -6.51 -27.41
C ALA A 552 -14.66 -7.25 -27.44
N ILE A 553 -15.61 -6.85 -26.58
CA ILE A 553 -16.96 -7.42 -26.50
C ILE A 553 -17.71 -7.23 -27.83
N ALA A 554 -17.63 -6.03 -28.42
CA ALA A 554 -18.28 -5.74 -29.70
C ALA A 554 -17.70 -6.58 -30.86
N ASN A 555 -16.42 -6.93 -30.78
CA ASN A 555 -15.72 -7.71 -31.81
C ASN A 555 -15.93 -9.23 -31.67
N GLY A 556 -16.43 -9.72 -30.54
CA GLY A 556 -16.79 -11.12 -30.34
C GLY A 556 -16.53 -11.63 -28.92
N PRO A 557 -16.57 -12.96 -28.71
CA PRO A 557 -16.30 -13.54 -27.41
C PRO A 557 -14.87 -13.25 -26.92
N VAL A 558 -14.76 -12.59 -25.77
CA VAL A 558 -13.52 -12.18 -25.10
C VAL A 558 -12.75 -13.41 -24.61
N ALA A 559 -11.44 -13.43 -24.85
CA ALA A 559 -10.52 -14.44 -24.37
C ALA A 559 -9.43 -13.84 -23.47
N GLN A 560 -8.67 -14.71 -22.79
CA GLN A 560 -7.54 -14.29 -21.95
C GLN A 560 -6.51 -13.43 -22.71
N ALA A 561 -6.33 -13.66 -24.01
CA ALA A 561 -5.42 -12.87 -24.83
C ALA A 561 -5.87 -11.41 -24.99
N ASP A 562 -7.18 -11.14 -24.95
CA ASP A 562 -7.71 -9.77 -25.01
C ASP A 562 -7.46 -9.04 -23.69
N LEU A 563 -7.66 -9.71 -22.55
CA LEU A 563 -7.28 -9.19 -21.23
C LEU A 563 -5.77 -8.86 -21.19
N ALA A 564 -4.92 -9.78 -21.66
CA ALA A 564 -3.48 -9.52 -21.72
C ALA A 564 -3.16 -8.32 -22.64
N ALA A 565 -3.85 -8.18 -23.78
CA ALA A 565 -3.65 -7.04 -24.68
C ALA A 565 -4.01 -5.70 -24.00
N ILE A 566 -5.04 -5.67 -23.14
CA ILE A 566 -5.40 -4.50 -22.34
C ILE A 566 -4.30 -4.20 -21.31
N GLN A 567 -3.77 -5.21 -20.61
CA GLN A 567 -2.66 -5.03 -19.65
C GLN A 567 -1.40 -4.43 -20.30
N PHE A 568 -1.14 -4.74 -21.57
CA PHE A 568 0.01 -4.25 -22.33
C PHE A 568 -0.28 -2.99 -23.16
N ASP A 569 -1.48 -2.40 -23.10
CA ASP A 569 -1.76 -1.15 -23.79
C ASP A 569 -1.02 0.01 -23.11
N SER A 570 -0.47 0.90 -23.95
CA SER A 570 0.36 2.02 -23.53
C SER A 570 -0.12 3.33 -24.15
N TYR A 571 -1.42 3.44 -24.44
CA TYR A 571 -1.97 4.61 -25.12
C TYR A 571 -2.13 5.79 -24.15
N SER A 572 -1.60 6.95 -24.50
CA SER A 572 -1.72 8.18 -23.72
C SER A 572 -2.97 8.97 -24.12
N LEU A 573 -4.07 8.81 -23.37
CA LEU A 573 -5.26 9.68 -23.52
C LEU A 573 -4.94 11.14 -23.16
N LEU A 574 -3.97 11.36 -22.28
CA LEU A 574 -3.50 12.70 -21.93
C LEU A 574 -2.95 13.43 -23.18
N ALA A 575 -2.23 12.71 -24.05
CA ALA A 575 -1.74 13.28 -25.30
C ALA A 575 -2.88 13.76 -26.22
N ASP A 576 -4.05 13.11 -26.23
CA ASP A 576 -5.20 13.57 -27.01
C ASP A 576 -5.70 14.95 -26.58
N THR A 577 -5.58 15.28 -25.29
CA THR A 577 -5.94 16.59 -24.74
C THR A 577 -4.92 17.67 -25.09
N TYR A 578 -3.63 17.36 -25.00
CA TYR A 578 -2.56 18.37 -25.10
C TYR A 578 -2.07 18.62 -26.53
N LEU A 579 -2.03 17.60 -27.40
CA LEU A 579 -1.53 17.75 -28.77
C LEU A 579 -2.27 18.86 -29.58
N PRO A 580 -3.61 19.01 -29.49
CA PRO A 580 -4.31 20.12 -30.15
C PRO A 580 -3.89 21.51 -29.64
N LEU A 581 -3.42 21.62 -28.39
CA LEU A 581 -2.91 22.87 -27.82
C LEU A 581 -1.49 23.15 -28.32
N LEU A 582 -0.63 22.13 -28.34
CA LEU A 582 0.74 22.23 -28.85
C LEU A 582 0.78 22.63 -30.34
N ASN A 583 -0.22 22.20 -31.12
CA ASN A 583 -0.37 22.60 -32.52
C ASN A 583 -0.70 24.08 -32.74
N LYS A 584 -1.04 24.82 -31.68
CA LYS A 584 -1.28 26.27 -31.74
C LYS A 584 -0.02 27.08 -31.41
N VAL A 585 1.08 26.44 -31.04
CA VAL A 585 2.34 27.14 -30.73
C VAL A 585 2.90 27.78 -31.99
N ASP A 586 2.87 29.10 -32.06
CA ASP A 586 3.49 29.89 -33.14
C ASP A 586 4.93 30.23 -32.75
N THR A 587 5.90 29.68 -33.47
CA THR A 587 7.32 29.82 -33.18
C THR A 587 8.17 29.77 -34.43
N SER A 588 9.24 30.56 -34.46
CA SER A 588 10.26 30.50 -35.50
C SER A 588 11.45 29.60 -35.13
N ASP A 589 11.47 28.98 -33.95
CA ASP A 589 12.55 28.06 -33.56
C ASP A 589 12.37 26.72 -34.29
N PRO A 590 13.30 26.33 -35.18
CA PRO A 590 13.17 25.09 -35.94
C PRO A 590 13.13 23.84 -35.07
N ARG A 591 13.70 23.87 -33.85
CA ARG A 591 13.69 22.72 -32.93
C ARG A 591 12.32 22.49 -32.31
N ILE A 592 11.58 23.57 -32.03
CA ILE A 592 10.22 23.46 -31.49
C ILE A 592 9.28 22.95 -32.58
N GLN A 593 9.42 23.44 -33.81
CA GLN A 593 8.66 22.92 -34.95
C GLN A 593 8.93 21.42 -35.19
N GLU A 594 10.19 20.99 -35.13
CA GLU A 594 10.55 19.57 -35.25
C GLU A 594 9.92 18.71 -34.14
N ALA A 595 9.94 19.17 -32.89
CA ALA A 595 9.28 18.48 -31.78
C ALA A 595 7.76 18.36 -31.98
N VAL A 596 7.09 19.44 -32.39
CA VAL A 596 5.64 19.41 -32.70
C VAL A 596 5.35 18.46 -33.87
N ASP A 597 6.18 18.44 -34.90
CA ASP A 597 6.03 17.52 -36.04
C ASP A 597 6.22 16.04 -35.64
N ILE A 598 7.12 15.75 -34.70
CA ILE A 598 7.30 14.40 -34.15
C ILE A 598 6.05 14.00 -33.35
N LEU A 599 5.59 14.87 -32.45
CA LEU A 599 4.41 14.65 -31.62
C LEU A 599 3.15 14.43 -32.46
N ASN A 600 2.99 15.14 -33.58
CA ASN A 600 1.86 14.96 -34.49
C ASN A 600 1.88 13.64 -35.29
N LYS A 601 3.05 13.03 -35.47
CA LYS A 601 3.19 11.74 -36.18
C LYS A 601 3.08 10.56 -35.23
N TRP A 602 3.29 10.78 -33.94
CA TRP A 602 3.19 9.76 -32.92
C TRP A 602 1.74 9.25 -32.81
N ASN A 603 1.58 7.93 -32.76
CA ASN A 603 0.28 7.26 -32.62
C ASN A 603 -0.22 7.19 -31.16
N ARG A 604 0.43 7.93 -30.25
CA ARG A 604 0.13 8.01 -28.81
C ARG A 604 0.40 6.74 -28.02
N GLN A 605 1.06 5.74 -28.61
CA GLN A 605 1.50 4.54 -27.91
C GLN A 605 2.91 4.75 -27.33
N GLU A 606 3.08 4.54 -26.02
CA GLU A 606 4.33 4.72 -25.29
C GLU A 606 5.29 3.53 -25.46
N ARG A 607 5.62 3.22 -26.71
CA ARG A 607 6.50 2.11 -27.06
C ARG A 607 7.95 2.53 -27.05
N ARG A 608 8.83 1.57 -26.73
CA ARG A 608 10.30 1.76 -26.66
C ARG A 608 10.89 2.37 -27.93
N GLU A 609 10.32 2.04 -29.09
CA GLU A 609 10.81 2.45 -30.40
C GLU A 609 10.33 3.85 -30.82
N GLU A 610 9.41 4.47 -30.09
CA GLU A 610 8.79 5.76 -30.42
C GLU A 610 9.54 6.94 -29.77
N THR A 611 9.75 8.02 -30.52
CA THR A 611 10.37 9.26 -30.00
C THR A 611 9.34 10.21 -29.37
N GLY A 612 8.10 10.20 -29.87
CA GLY A 612 7.01 11.06 -29.40
C GLY A 612 6.76 11.02 -27.89
N PRO A 613 6.65 9.83 -27.25
CA PRO A 613 6.39 9.71 -25.82
C PRO A 613 7.41 10.48 -24.97
N VAL A 614 8.71 10.32 -25.29
CA VAL A 614 9.78 10.96 -24.53
C VAL A 614 9.69 12.49 -24.60
N ILE A 615 9.37 13.05 -25.77
CA ILE A 615 9.18 14.50 -25.92
C ILE A 615 7.96 14.95 -25.12
N PHE A 616 6.87 14.20 -25.18
CA PHE A 616 5.61 14.54 -24.52
C PHE A 616 5.75 14.52 -22.99
N GLU A 617 6.31 13.45 -22.44
CA GLU A 617 6.53 13.30 -21.00
C GLU A 617 7.49 14.37 -20.45
N ILE A 618 8.58 14.67 -21.16
CA ILE A 618 9.47 15.76 -20.76
C ILE A 618 8.76 17.11 -20.83
N PHE A 619 7.90 17.34 -21.82
CA PHE A 619 7.09 18.56 -21.90
C PHE A 619 6.18 18.68 -20.67
N LEU A 620 5.43 17.63 -20.30
CA LEU A 620 4.56 17.64 -19.12
C LEU A 620 5.34 17.89 -17.82
N LEU A 621 6.47 17.20 -17.63
CA LEU A 621 7.35 17.38 -16.48
C LEU A 621 7.88 18.82 -16.34
N LYS A 622 7.99 19.57 -17.44
CA LYS A 622 8.41 20.97 -17.45
C LYS A 622 7.25 21.96 -17.43
N LEU A 623 6.07 21.55 -17.86
CA LEU A 623 4.88 22.40 -17.88
C LEU A 623 4.42 22.73 -16.45
N TYR A 624 4.32 21.75 -15.56
CA TYR A 624 3.81 21.99 -14.19
C TYR A 624 4.64 23.02 -13.40
N PRO A 625 5.99 22.94 -13.34
CA PRO A 625 6.79 23.96 -12.68
C PRO A 625 6.71 25.33 -13.35
N ALA A 626 6.46 25.37 -14.67
CA ALA A 626 6.35 26.62 -15.41
C ALA A 626 5.02 27.33 -15.11
N ILE A 627 3.90 26.59 -14.98
CA ILE A 627 2.61 27.14 -14.57
C ILE A 627 2.69 27.72 -13.15
N ALA A 628 3.39 27.04 -12.22
CA ALA A 628 3.53 27.53 -10.85
C ALA A 628 4.47 28.75 -10.70
N GLN A 629 5.26 29.08 -11.72
CA GLN A 629 6.19 30.23 -11.71
C GLN A 629 5.61 31.49 -12.36
N ASP A 630 4.57 31.35 -13.18
CA ASP A 630 3.84 32.43 -13.87
C ASP A 630 2.65 32.86 -13.02
#